data_AF-A0A6L8GJ46-F1
#
_entry.id   AF-A0A6L8GJ46-F1
#
_cell.length_a   1.000
_cell.length_b   1.000
_cell.length_c   1.000
_cell.angle_alpha   90.00
_cell.angle_beta   90.00
_cell.angle_gamma   90.00
#
_symmetry.space_group_name_H-M   'P 1'
#
loop_
_entity.id
_entity.type
_entity.pdbx_description
1 polymer ?
#
loop_
_entity_poly.entity_id
_entity_poly.type
_entity_poly.pdbx_seq_one_letter_code
_entity_poly.pdbx_strand_id
1 'polypeptide(L)'
;QQMFADLNRYAIRPSKSLSILYDHRDYTAQLTKALIAKSPAFRDLVELEKTSLAPRSRRLFTLSALYHATAELLADMEDEPQQLAELAVSYWEAVAARLPEWQRVRLGELSAGEVRMDYIHTHGVVLQALGRVGNVLIRRYPQQWPKKLAALERIDWRRANSAQWEGRALSGGRISKAGQNVLLTANVIKARLRLPLTPEEQAVEEAVSRGTDDE
;
A
#
# COMPACT_ATOMS: atom_id res chain seq x y z
N GLN A 1 25.21 35.52 7.56
CA GLN A 1 24.27 35.06 6.49
C GLN A 1 24.89 34.02 5.54
N GLN A 2 26.21 34.05 5.28
CA GLN A 2 26.92 33.00 4.52
C GLN A 2 26.79 31.58 5.11
N MET A 3 26.89 31.45 6.45
CA MET A 3 26.90 30.17 7.17
C MET A 3 25.57 29.38 7.07
N PHE A 4 24.43 30.07 6.91
CA PHE A 4 23.13 29.41 6.67
C PHE A 4 23.01 28.89 5.23
N ALA A 5 23.66 29.56 4.27
CA ALA A 5 23.67 29.11 2.88
C ALA A 5 24.48 27.82 2.73
N ASP A 6 25.61 27.68 3.45
CA ASP A 6 26.42 26.46 3.42
C ASP A 6 25.76 25.27 4.12
N LEU A 7 25.04 25.50 5.23
CA LEU A 7 24.24 24.46 5.89
C LEU A 7 23.11 23.93 4.99
N ASN A 8 22.46 24.80 4.22
CA ASN A 8 21.43 24.39 3.26
C ASN A 8 22.00 23.78 1.97
N ARG A 9 23.24 24.12 1.59
CA ARG A 9 23.90 23.64 0.36
C ARG A 9 24.29 22.16 0.44
N TYR A 10 24.53 21.65 1.65
CA TYR A 10 24.86 20.24 1.91
C TYR A 10 23.84 19.54 2.83
N ALA A 11 22.70 20.16 3.12
CA ALA A 11 21.64 19.52 3.90
C ALA A 11 21.12 18.28 3.16
N ILE A 12 21.59 17.10 3.58
CA ILE A 12 21.05 15.83 3.12
C ILE A 12 19.61 15.77 3.62
N ARG A 13 18.64 15.91 2.71
CA ARG A 13 17.23 15.72 3.07
C ARG A 13 17.06 14.28 3.55
N PRO A 14 16.60 14.06 4.79
CA PRO A 14 16.35 12.70 5.27
C PRO A 14 15.32 12.02 4.36
N SER A 15 15.44 10.70 4.23
CA SER A 15 14.46 9.92 3.49
C SER A 15 13.07 10.10 4.12
N LYS A 16 12.00 9.94 3.33
CA LYS A 16 10.64 10.02 3.89
C LYS A 16 10.42 9.00 5.01
N SER A 17 10.99 7.79 4.88
CA SER A 17 10.97 6.77 5.93
C SER A 17 11.66 7.27 7.21
N LEU A 18 12.84 7.90 7.13
CA LEU A 18 13.51 8.50 8.29
C LEU A 18 12.69 9.63 8.92
N SER A 19 12.10 10.52 8.10
CA SER A 19 11.22 11.57 8.60
C SER A 19 10.04 10.98 9.39
N ILE A 20 9.38 9.94 8.88
CA ILE A 20 8.28 9.25 9.58
C ILE A 20 8.78 8.55 10.85
N LEU A 21 9.94 7.88 10.77
CA LEU A 21 10.49 7.11 11.88
C LEU A 21 10.71 7.99 13.12
N TYR A 22 11.24 9.20 12.91
CA TYR A 22 11.55 10.17 13.98
C TYR A 22 10.48 11.25 14.20
N ASP A 23 9.36 11.21 13.46
CA ASP A 23 8.23 12.08 13.77
C ASP A 23 7.43 11.48 14.94
N HIS A 24 7.54 12.14 16.09
CA HIS A 24 6.82 11.79 17.32
C HIS A 24 5.53 12.61 17.50
N ARG A 25 5.25 13.56 16.61
CA ARG A 25 4.05 14.40 16.65
C ARG A 25 2.98 13.90 15.70
N ASP A 26 3.40 13.29 14.59
CA ASP A 26 2.50 12.64 13.65
C ASP A 26 1.90 11.37 14.25
N TYR A 27 0.61 11.42 14.54
CA TYR A 27 -0.16 10.29 15.06
C TYR A 27 -0.18 9.10 14.09
N THR A 28 -0.30 9.34 12.78
CA THR A 28 -0.27 8.27 11.77
C THR A 28 1.09 7.59 11.74
N ALA A 29 2.17 8.35 11.95
CA ALA A 29 3.51 7.78 12.06
C ALA A 29 3.64 6.88 13.29
N GLN A 30 3.13 7.31 14.44
CA GLN A 30 3.11 6.50 15.67
C GLN A 30 2.27 5.24 15.51
N LEU A 31 1.07 5.36 14.95
CA LEU A 31 0.19 4.23 14.68
C LEU A 31 0.84 3.24 13.71
N THR A 32 1.45 3.71 12.62
CA THR A 32 2.13 2.83 11.65
C THR A 32 3.29 2.08 12.30
N LYS A 33 4.08 2.74 13.15
CA LYS A 33 5.17 2.08 13.91
C LYS A 33 4.60 1.01 14.86
N ALA A 34 3.51 1.32 15.56
CA ALA A 34 2.84 0.37 16.45
C ALA A 34 2.25 -0.83 15.67
N LEU A 35 1.64 -0.58 14.51
CA LEU A 35 1.15 -1.59 13.59
C LEU A 35 2.29 -2.55 13.20
N ILE A 36 3.41 -2.03 12.73
CA ILE A 36 4.57 -2.84 12.32
C ILE A 36 5.11 -3.69 13.48
N ALA A 37 5.16 -3.14 14.69
CA ALA A 37 5.63 -3.86 15.87
C ALA A 37 4.67 -4.98 16.31
N LYS A 38 3.36 -4.72 16.25
CA LYS A 38 2.32 -5.63 16.75
C LYS A 38 1.91 -6.71 15.75
N SER A 39 1.85 -6.38 14.47
CA SER A 39 1.38 -7.23 13.38
C SER A 39 2.42 -8.28 13.00
N PRO A 40 2.15 -9.59 13.18
CA PRO A 40 3.02 -10.63 12.63
C PRO A 40 3.19 -10.54 11.11
N ALA A 41 2.23 -9.97 10.37
CA ALA A 41 2.36 -9.79 8.93
C ALA A 41 3.46 -8.81 8.52
N PHE A 42 3.80 -7.85 9.39
CA PHE A 42 4.81 -6.82 9.10
C PHE A 42 6.06 -6.92 9.94
N ARG A 43 5.99 -7.50 11.13
CA ARG A 43 7.16 -7.71 11.99
C ARG A 43 8.25 -8.41 11.18
N ASP A 44 9.45 -7.85 11.23
CA ASP A 44 10.64 -8.32 10.51
C ASP A 44 10.55 -8.33 8.96
N LEU A 45 9.51 -7.78 8.36
CA LEU A 45 9.36 -7.67 6.90
C LEU A 45 9.40 -6.24 6.38
N VAL A 46 9.65 -5.25 7.25
CA VAL A 46 9.66 -3.83 6.90
C VAL A 46 11.06 -3.22 7.00
N GLU A 47 11.45 -2.48 5.96
CA GLU A 47 12.59 -1.55 5.98
C GLU A 47 12.15 -0.20 6.56
N LEU A 48 12.71 0.16 7.71
CA LEU A 48 12.27 1.32 8.50
C LEU A 48 12.92 2.63 8.07
N GLU A 49 14.11 2.58 7.48
CA GLU A 49 14.93 3.77 7.25
C GLU A 49 14.97 4.16 5.77
N LYS A 50 14.99 3.17 4.88
CA LYS A 50 15.08 3.42 3.44
C LYS A 50 13.69 3.48 2.80
N THR A 51 13.60 4.17 1.67
CA THR A 51 12.39 4.25 0.84
C THR A 51 12.43 3.26 -0.33
N SER A 52 13.53 2.54 -0.47
CA SER A 52 13.75 1.50 -1.48
C SER A 52 14.35 0.25 -0.84
N LEU A 53 14.14 -0.88 -1.50
CA LEU A 53 14.57 -2.19 -1.04
C LEU A 53 15.59 -2.76 -2.02
N ALA A 54 16.81 -3.02 -1.55
CA ALA A 54 17.83 -3.68 -2.37
C ALA A 54 17.32 -5.04 -2.89
N PRO A 55 17.78 -5.53 -4.05
CA PRO A 55 17.29 -6.78 -4.63
C PRO A 55 17.37 -7.98 -3.67
N ARG A 56 18.47 -8.09 -2.92
CA ARG A 56 18.71 -9.15 -1.92
C ARG A 56 18.16 -8.86 -0.51
N SER A 57 17.42 -7.76 -0.32
CA SER A 57 16.79 -7.46 0.97
C SER A 57 15.78 -8.55 1.34
N ARG A 58 15.76 -8.92 2.63
CA ARG A 58 14.77 -9.84 3.21
C ARG A 58 13.44 -9.15 3.56
N ARG A 59 13.34 -7.84 3.35
CA ARG A 59 12.12 -7.07 3.64
C ARG A 59 11.19 -7.03 2.41
N LEU A 60 9.89 -7.06 2.64
CA LEU A 60 8.85 -6.92 1.61
C LEU A 60 8.38 -5.48 1.45
N PHE A 61 8.36 -4.71 2.54
CA PHE A 61 7.75 -3.39 2.59
C PHE A 61 8.73 -2.32 3.06
N THR A 62 8.38 -1.06 2.86
CA THR A 62 9.04 0.09 3.48
C THR A 62 8.07 0.76 4.45
N LEU A 63 8.60 1.38 5.51
CA LEU A 63 7.81 2.15 6.47
C LEU A 63 6.96 3.21 5.77
N SER A 64 7.56 3.95 4.84
CA SER A 64 6.85 4.96 4.03
C SER A 64 5.66 4.40 3.26
N ALA A 65 5.76 3.19 2.68
CA ALA A 65 4.67 2.60 1.93
C ALA A 65 3.49 2.21 2.84
N LEU A 66 3.78 1.60 4.00
CA LEU A 66 2.76 1.25 4.99
C LEU A 66 2.13 2.49 5.63
N TYR A 67 2.92 3.53 5.87
CA TYR A 67 2.43 4.81 6.38
C TYR A 67 1.39 5.42 5.43
N HIS A 68 1.73 5.57 4.14
CA HIS A 68 0.80 6.15 3.17
C HIS A 68 -0.45 5.28 2.97
N ALA A 69 -0.29 3.96 2.96
CA ALA A 69 -1.41 3.05 2.86
C ALA A 69 -2.33 3.10 4.09
N THR A 70 -1.76 3.24 5.28
CA THR A 70 -2.54 3.33 6.53
C THR A 70 -3.19 4.71 6.67
N ALA A 71 -2.55 5.78 6.19
CA ALA A 71 -3.17 7.11 6.11
C ALA A 71 -4.42 7.08 5.23
N GLU A 72 -4.37 6.41 4.07
CA GLU A 72 -5.54 6.26 3.19
C GLU A 72 -6.64 5.38 3.80
N LEU A 73 -6.26 4.33 4.54
CA LEU A 73 -7.20 3.49 5.27
C LEU A 73 -8.00 4.29 6.29
N LEU A 74 -7.33 5.18 7.04
CA LEU A 74 -7.91 5.92 8.16
C LEU A 74 -8.38 7.33 7.76
N ALA A 75 -8.28 7.69 6.48
CA ALA A 75 -8.67 9.01 6.00
C ALA A 75 -10.11 9.35 6.40
N ASP A 76 -10.26 10.56 6.94
CA ASP A 76 -11.53 11.15 7.41
C ASP A 76 -12.27 10.32 8.48
N MET A 77 -11.58 9.41 9.18
CA MET A 77 -12.16 8.69 10.31
C MET A 77 -11.99 9.52 11.59
N GLU A 78 -13.07 9.64 12.36
CA GLU A 78 -13.15 10.47 13.58
C GLU A 78 -13.17 9.62 14.87
N ASP A 79 -12.94 8.31 14.76
CA ASP A 79 -12.89 7.41 15.90
C ASP A 79 -11.70 7.71 16.83
N GLU A 80 -11.79 7.22 18.07
CA GLU A 80 -10.73 7.43 19.06
C GLU A 80 -9.40 6.81 18.61
N PRO A 81 -8.25 7.42 18.96
CA PRO A 81 -6.93 6.93 18.56
C PRO A 81 -6.67 5.45 18.85
N GLN A 82 -7.18 4.92 19.95
CA GLN A 82 -7.02 3.51 20.27
C GLN A 82 -7.82 2.61 19.32
N GLN A 83 -9.04 3.04 18.96
CA GLN A 83 -9.92 2.32 18.04
C GLN A 83 -9.36 2.30 16.62
N LEU A 84 -8.83 3.43 16.15
CA LEU A 84 -8.17 3.52 14.83
C LEU A 84 -6.94 2.61 14.76
N ALA A 85 -6.15 2.53 15.84
CA ALA A 85 -5.00 1.64 15.89
C ALA A 85 -5.39 0.15 15.86
N GLU A 86 -6.43 -0.24 16.61
CA GLU A 86 -6.97 -1.60 16.60
C GLU A 86 -7.56 -1.96 15.23
N LEU A 87 -8.31 -1.03 14.62
CA LEU A 87 -8.86 -1.18 13.27
C LEU A 87 -7.75 -1.39 12.24
N ALA A 88 -6.70 -0.56 12.26
CA ALA A 88 -5.59 -0.68 11.32
C ALA A 88 -4.88 -2.04 11.44
N VAL A 89 -4.60 -2.49 12.66
CA VAL A 89 -4.00 -3.83 12.89
C VAL A 89 -4.93 -4.93 12.37
N SER A 90 -6.21 -4.90 12.74
CA SER A 90 -7.20 -5.89 12.31
C SER A 90 -7.33 -5.94 10.78
N TYR A 91 -7.40 -4.77 10.13
CA TYR A 91 -7.51 -4.67 8.69
C TYR A 91 -6.29 -5.27 7.98
N TRP A 92 -5.09 -4.85 8.36
CA TRP A 92 -3.89 -5.30 7.67
C TRP A 92 -3.56 -6.77 7.92
N GLU A 93 -3.87 -7.32 9.10
CA GLU A 93 -3.79 -8.76 9.34
C GLU A 93 -4.80 -9.52 8.48
N ALA A 94 -6.03 -9.00 8.34
CA ALA A 94 -7.04 -9.61 7.48
C ALA A 94 -6.64 -9.55 6.00
N VAL A 95 -5.96 -8.50 5.54
CA VAL A 95 -5.38 -8.41 4.19
C VAL A 95 -4.24 -9.41 4.02
N ALA A 96 -3.31 -9.47 4.97
CA ALA A 96 -2.16 -10.37 4.92
C ALA A 96 -2.59 -11.84 4.85
N ALA A 97 -3.67 -12.21 5.54
CA ALA A 97 -4.25 -13.56 5.48
C ALA A 97 -4.74 -13.95 4.07
N ARG A 98 -4.89 -13.00 3.14
CA ARG A 98 -5.35 -13.22 1.75
C ARG A 98 -4.21 -13.16 0.73
N LEU A 99 -2.98 -12.90 1.19
CA LEU A 99 -1.79 -12.74 0.37
C LEU A 99 -0.70 -13.70 0.91
N PRO A 100 -0.80 -15.01 0.60
CA PRO A 100 -0.01 -16.05 1.24
C PRO A 100 1.51 -15.85 1.09
N GLU A 101 1.96 -15.20 0.03
CA GLU A 101 3.37 -14.87 -0.22
C GLU A 101 4.00 -14.11 0.96
N TRP A 102 3.24 -13.26 1.65
CA TRP A 102 3.74 -12.48 2.78
C TRP A 102 4.13 -13.39 3.94
N GLN A 103 3.26 -14.36 4.26
CA GLN A 103 3.52 -15.36 5.29
C GLN A 103 4.64 -16.31 4.89
N ARG A 104 4.68 -16.76 3.64
CA ARG A 104 5.71 -17.68 3.14
C ARG A 104 7.11 -17.06 3.21
N VAL A 105 7.23 -15.76 2.93
CA VAL A 105 8.50 -15.02 3.12
C VAL A 105 8.87 -14.93 4.60
N ARG A 106 7.90 -14.65 5.48
CA ARG A 106 8.13 -14.64 6.94
C ARG A 106 8.66 -15.97 7.45
N LEU A 107 8.10 -17.08 6.96
CA LEU A 107 8.49 -18.44 7.30
C LEU A 107 9.80 -18.88 6.62
N GLY A 108 10.36 -18.07 5.72
CA GLY A 108 11.59 -18.38 4.99
C GLY A 108 11.41 -19.34 3.82
N GLU A 109 10.18 -19.62 3.41
CA GLU A 109 9.85 -20.52 2.29
C GLU A 109 10.02 -19.86 0.92
N LEU A 110 9.91 -18.53 0.86
CA LEU A 110 10.13 -17.72 -0.33
C LEU A 110 11.10 -16.58 -0.01
N SER A 111 11.90 -16.15 -0.99
CA SER A 111 12.69 -14.94 -0.80
C SER A 111 11.84 -13.69 -1.01
N ALA A 112 12.08 -12.66 -0.19
CA ALA A 112 11.44 -11.36 -0.35
C ALA A 112 11.81 -10.67 -1.69
N GLY A 113 12.96 -11.01 -2.27
CA GLY A 113 13.40 -10.51 -3.57
C GLY A 113 12.55 -11.05 -4.71
N GLU A 114 12.34 -12.37 -4.75
CA GLU A 114 11.50 -13.05 -5.74
C GLU A 114 10.06 -12.57 -5.65
N VAL A 115 9.47 -12.51 -4.44
CA VAL A 115 8.09 -12.03 -4.27
C VAL A 115 7.93 -10.59 -4.80
N ARG A 116 8.89 -9.70 -4.54
CA ARG A 116 8.83 -8.32 -5.07
C ARG A 116 9.05 -8.25 -6.58
N MET A 117 9.72 -9.21 -7.17
CA MET A 117 9.95 -9.29 -8.62
C MET A 117 8.69 -9.76 -9.34
N ASP A 118 8.07 -10.82 -8.82
CA ASP A 118 7.01 -11.57 -9.47
C ASP A 118 5.61 -11.06 -9.14
N TYR A 119 5.43 -10.38 -8.00
CA TYR A 119 4.14 -9.91 -7.52
C TYR A 119 4.12 -8.41 -7.28
N ILE A 120 2.94 -7.80 -7.47
CA ILE A 120 2.77 -6.36 -7.30
C ILE A 120 2.29 -5.96 -5.89
N HIS A 121 1.76 -6.91 -5.11
CA HIS A 121 1.02 -6.63 -3.87
C HIS A 121 1.87 -6.12 -2.70
N THR A 122 3.20 -6.18 -2.79
CA THR A 122 4.10 -5.62 -1.78
C THR A 122 4.54 -4.19 -2.08
N HIS A 123 4.17 -3.67 -3.26
CA HIS A 123 4.60 -2.35 -3.70
C HIS A 123 3.63 -1.27 -3.24
N GLY A 124 4.18 -0.08 -2.98
CA GLY A 124 3.40 1.02 -2.41
C GLY A 124 2.14 1.40 -3.21
N VAL A 125 2.13 1.25 -4.54
CA VAL A 125 0.91 1.53 -5.35
C VAL A 125 -0.26 0.63 -4.95
N VAL A 126 -0.01 -0.67 -4.76
CA VAL A 126 -1.04 -1.63 -4.37
C VAL A 126 -1.39 -1.49 -2.90
N LEU A 127 -0.41 -1.27 -2.02
CA LEU A 127 -0.70 -1.04 -0.59
C LEU A 127 -1.59 0.21 -0.41
N GLN A 128 -1.27 1.30 -1.11
CA GLN A 128 -2.07 2.52 -1.05
C GLN A 128 -3.48 2.30 -1.62
N ALA A 129 -3.60 1.57 -2.73
CA ALA A 129 -4.89 1.16 -3.28
C ALA A 129 -5.70 0.29 -2.30
N LEU A 130 -5.06 -0.68 -1.63
CA LEU A 130 -5.68 -1.48 -0.57
C LEU A 130 -6.13 -0.61 0.60
N GLY A 131 -5.37 0.39 1.02
CA GLY A 131 -5.80 1.35 2.04
C GLY A 131 -7.07 2.09 1.65
N ARG A 132 -7.08 2.69 0.45
CA ARG A 132 -8.25 3.39 -0.11
C ARG A 132 -9.50 2.51 -0.18
N VAL A 133 -9.35 1.29 -0.71
CA VAL A 133 -10.47 0.34 -0.80
C VAL A 133 -10.93 -0.10 0.59
N GLY A 134 -9.99 -0.29 1.52
CA GLY A 134 -10.27 -0.63 2.91
C GLY A 134 -11.15 0.41 3.61
N ASN A 135 -10.83 1.69 3.44
CA ASN A 135 -11.63 2.79 4.00
C ASN A 135 -13.10 2.70 3.55
N VAL A 136 -13.33 2.59 2.24
CA VAL A 136 -14.68 2.46 1.66
C VAL A 136 -15.37 1.18 2.15
N LEU A 137 -14.64 0.06 2.18
CA LEU A 137 -15.16 -1.24 2.57
C LEU A 137 -15.63 -1.24 4.04
N ILE A 138 -14.81 -0.70 4.95
CA ILE A 138 -15.10 -0.63 6.39
C ILE A 138 -16.31 0.27 6.64
N ARG A 139 -16.35 1.47 6.05
CA ARG A 139 -17.49 2.41 6.22
C ARG A 139 -18.80 1.82 5.70
N ARG A 140 -18.77 1.16 4.54
CA ARG A 140 -19.99 0.61 3.92
C ARG A 140 -20.44 -0.71 4.55
N TYR A 141 -19.50 -1.50 5.07
CA TYR A 141 -19.76 -2.84 5.58
C TYR A 141 -19.03 -3.10 6.92
N PRO A 142 -19.29 -2.33 7.98
CA PRO A 142 -18.50 -2.36 9.22
C PRO A 142 -18.45 -3.73 9.90
N GLN A 143 -19.49 -4.56 9.71
CA GLN A 143 -19.55 -5.92 10.28
C GLN A 143 -19.11 -7.03 9.31
N GLN A 144 -18.97 -6.74 8.01
CA GLN A 144 -18.74 -7.75 6.97
C GLN A 144 -17.44 -7.54 6.18
N TRP A 145 -16.76 -6.41 6.36
CA TRP A 145 -15.52 -6.11 5.66
C TRP A 145 -14.48 -7.24 5.75
N PRO A 146 -14.28 -7.96 6.89
CA PRO A 146 -13.26 -9.01 6.93
C PRO A 146 -13.58 -10.18 5.99
N LYS A 147 -14.87 -10.54 5.88
CA LYS A 147 -15.32 -11.61 4.99
C LYS A 147 -15.21 -11.20 3.52
N LYS A 148 -15.47 -9.93 3.20
CA LYS A 148 -15.37 -9.41 1.83
C LYS A 148 -13.94 -9.41 1.29
N LEU A 149 -12.93 -9.29 2.17
CA LEU A 149 -11.52 -9.38 1.77
C LEU A 149 -11.14 -10.75 1.19
N ALA A 150 -11.91 -11.82 1.42
CA ALA A 150 -11.69 -13.11 0.76
C ALA A 150 -11.65 -13.03 -0.78
N ALA A 151 -12.30 -12.02 -1.37
CA ALA A 151 -12.24 -11.79 -2.81
C ALA A 151 -10.84 -11.38 -3.32
N LEU A 152 -9.92 -10.92 -2.45
CA LEU A 152 -8.55 -10.58 -2.82
C LEU A 152 -7.74 -11.80 -3.29
N GLU A 153 -8.06 -13.00 -2.80
CA GLU A 153 -7.41 -14.25 -3.20
C GLU A 153 -7.68 -14.60 -4.68
N ARG A 154 -8.75 -14.05 -5.26
CA ARG A 154 -9.14 -14.29 -6.67
C ARG A 154 -8.46 -13.33 -7.64
N ILE A 155 -7.67 -12.39 -7.14
CA ILE A 155 -6.95 -11.45 -7.97
C ILE A 155 -5.61 -12.08 -8.32
N ASP A 156 -5.32 -12.18 -9.62
CA ASP A 156 -3.99 -12.56 -10.06
C ASP A 156 -3.01 -11.38 -9.88
N TRP A 157 -2.30 -11.39 -8.77
CA TRP A 157 -1.33 -10.36 -8.36
C TRP A 157 0.04 -10.48 -9.04
N ARG A 158 0.22 -11.46 -9.95
CA ARG A 158 1.48 -11.62 -10.67
C ARG A 158 1.70 -10.41 -11.55
N ARG A 159 2.92 -9.87 -11.51
CA ARG A 159 3.38 -8.79 -12.38
C ARG A 159 3.28 -9.17 -13.85
N ALA A 160 3.42 -10.46 -14.17
CA ALA A 160 3.26 -10.99 -15.52
C ALA A 160 1.82 -10.88 -16.06
N ASN A 161 0.81 -10.63 -15.21
CA ASN A 161 -0.56 -10.33 -15.64
C ASN A 161 -0.66 -8.89 -16.17
N SER A 162 0.10 -8.58 -17.22
CA SER A 162 0.16 -7.24 -17.83
C SER A 162 -1.19 -6.81 -18.40
N ALA A 163 -2.00 -7.75 -18.89
CA ALA A 163 -3.35 -7.48 -19.36
C ALA A 163 -4.24 -6.81 -18.30
N GLN A 164 -4.04 -7.14 -17.01
CA GLN A 164 -4.75 -6.46 -15.92
C GLN A 164 -3.98 -5.26 -15.37
N TRP A 165 -2.64 -5.32 -15.30
CA TRP A 165 -1.87 -4.37 -14.51
C TRP A 165 -1.19 -3.24 -15.29
N GLU A 166 -0.98 -3.38 -16.59
CA GLU A 166 -0.44 -2.31 -17.45
C GLU A 166 -1.44 -1.15 -17.52
N GLY A 167 -0.95 0.09 -17.47
CA GLY A 167 -1.76 1.30 -17.28
C GLY A 167 -2.35 1.46 -15.87
N ARG A 168 -2.33 0.42 -15.03
CA ARG A 168 -2.85 0.42 -13.66
C ARG A 168 -1.74 0.44 -12.63
N ALA A 169 -1.30 -0.71 -12.11
CA ALA A 169 -0.18 -0.76 -11.17
C ALA A 169 1.18 -0.64 -11.91
N LEU A 170 1.19 -0.94 -13.20
CA LEU A 170 2.36 -0.92 -14.08
C LEU A 170 2.26 0.20 -15.12
N SER A 171 3.41 0.71 -15.52
CA SER A 171 3.60 1.60 -16.67
C SER A 171 4.92 1.24 -17.33
N GLY A 172 4.88 0.84 -18.61
CA GLY A 172 6.01 0.26 -19.33
C GLY A 172 6.57 -0.97 -18.61
N GLY A 173 5.70 -1.80 -18.03
CA GLY A 173 6.08 -2.99 -17.25
C GLY A 173 6.76 -2.69 -15.90
N ARG A 174 6.89 -1.42 -15.50
CA ARG A 174 7.47 -1.00 -14.21
C ARG A 174 6.38 -0.56 -13.25
N ILE A 175 6.57 -0.81 -11.95
CA ILE A 175 5.66 -0.31 -10.91
C ILE A 175 5.60 1.22 -10.97
N SER A 176 4.40 1.79 -11.11
CA SER A 176 4.17 3.23 -11.05
C SER A 176 3.40 3.60 -9.79
N LYS A 177 3.83 4.64 -9.07
CA LYS A 177 3.14 5.18 -7.89
C LYS A 177 2.42 6.50 -8.17
N ALA A 178 2.18 6.84 -9.43
CA ALA A 178 1.42 8.06 -9.75
C ALA A 178 -0.02 7.93 -9.21
N GLY A 179 -0.66 9.05 -8.87
CA GLY A 179 -1.98 9.05 -8.25
C GLY A 179 -3.04 8.30 -9.08
N GLN A 180 -3.00 8.49 -10.41
CA GLN A 180 -3.89 7.78 -11.34
C GLN A 180 -3.67 6.25 -11.33
N ASN A 181 -2.41 5.80 -11.26
CA ASN A 181 -2.07 4.37 -11.15
C ASN A 181 -2.61 3.77 -9.84
N VAL A 182 -2.52 4.50 -8.72
CA VAL A 182 -3.12 4.08 -7.44
C VAL A 182 -4.65 3.99 -7.57
N LEU A 183 -5.30 4.99 -8.18
CA LEU A 183 -6.75 5.04 -8.37
C LEU A 183 -7.26 3.87 -9.23
N LEU A 184 -6.66 3.67 -10.41
CA LEU A 184 -7.02 2.57 -11.31
C LEU A 184 -6.74 1.19 -10.72
N THR A 185 -5.69 1.07 -9.90
CA THR A 185 -5.42 -0.16 -9.14
C THR A 185 -6.52 -0.38 -8.09
N ALA A 186 -6.93 0.66 -7.37
CA ALA A 186 -8.02 0.60 -6.40
C ALA A 186 -9.34 0.18 -7.08
N ASN A 187 -9.64 0.70 -8.27
CA ASN A 187 -10.84 0.34 -9.01
C ASN A 187 -10.91 -1.16 -9.36
N VAL A 188 -9.79 -1.78 -9.76
CA VAL A 188 -9.73 -3.25 -9.96
C VAL A 188 -10.10 -3.98 -8.69
N ILE A 189 -9.55 -3.55 -7.55
CA ILE A 189 -9.82 -4.16 -6.25
C ILE A 189 -11.30 -3.95 -5.89
N LYS A 190 -11.85 -2.74 -6.06
CA LYS A 190 -13.27 -2.43 -5.80
C LYS A 190 -14.19 -3.32 -6.63
N ALA A 191 -13.92 -3.47 -7.93
CA ALA A 191 -14.70 -4.33 -8.81
C ALA A 191 -14.72 -5.78 -8.31
N ARG A 192 -13.56 -6.32 -7.90
CA ARG A 192 -13.42 -7.68 -7.35
C ARG A 192 -14.17 -7.85 -6.02
N LEU A 193 -14.20 -6.81 -5.20
CA LEU A 193 -14.94 -6.76 -3.93
C LEU A 193 -16.42 -6.38 -4.10
N ARG A 194 -16.86 -6.13 -5.34
CA ARG A 194 -18.22 -5.64 -5.68
C ARG A 194 -18.58 -4.34 -4.96
N LEU A 195 -17.62 -3.42 -4.89
CA LEU A 195 -17.81 -2.07 -4.40
C LEU A 195 -18.13 -1.13 -5.57
N PRO A 196 -19.08 -0.19 -5.41
CA PRO A 196 -19.36 0.79 -6.44
C PRO A 196 -18.15 1.72 -6.64
N LEU A 197 -17.95 2.14 -7.88
CA LEU A 197 -17.04 3.23 -8.20
C LEU A 197 -17.75 4.58 -7.96
N THR A 198 -16.98 5.59 -7.56
CA THR A 198 -17.45 6.98 -7.56
C THR A 198 -17.53 7.50 -9.00
N PRO A 199 -18.24 8.63 -9.25
CA PRO A 199 -18.27 9.24 -10.58
C PRO A 199 -16.88 9.58 -11.12
N GLU A 200 -15.96 10.03 -10.26
CA GLU A 200 -14.56 10.30 -10.62
C GLU A 200 -13.82 9.02 -11.02
N GLU A 201 -13.93 7.96 -10.20
CA GLU A 201 -13.30 6.67 -10.50
C GLU A 201 -13.82 6.07 -11.81
N GLN A 202 -15.13 6.19 -12.06
CA GLN A 202 -15.78 5.74 -13.28
C GLN A 202 -15.30 6.52 -14.51
N ALA A 203 -15.19 7.85 -14.41
CA ALA A 203 -14.69 8.69 -15.50
C ALA A 203 -13.23 8.33 -15.88
N VAL A 204 -12.41 7.98 -14.89
CA VAL A 204 -11.02 7.54 -15.13
C VAL A 204 -10.96 6.17 -15.78
N GLU A 205 -11.84 5.22 -15.45
CA GLU A 205 -11.95 3.92 -16.16
C GLU A 205 -12.37 4.11 -17.62
N GLU A 206 -13.32 4.99 -17.89
CA GLU A 206 -13.80 5.29 -19.24
C GLU A 206 -12.74 5.97 -20.10
N ALA A 207 -11.88 6.79 -19.51
CA ALA A 207 -10.75 7.40 -20.20
C ALA A 207 -9.72 6.34 -20.62
N VAL A 208 -9.42 5.37 -19.76
CA VAL A 208 -8.53 4.25 -20.09
C VAL A 208 -9.11 3.38 -21.20
N SER A 209 -10.41 3.06 -21.12
CA SER A 209 -11.07 2.20 -22.11
C SER A 209 -11.10 2.84 -23.50
N ARG A 210 -11.33 4.15 -23.58
CA ARG A 210 -11.29 4.89 -24.86
C ARG A 210 -9.87 4.93 -25.46
N GLY A 211 -8.85 5.13 -24.63
CA GLY A 211 -7.46 5.14 -25.09
C GLY A 211 -6.97 3.79 -25.62
N THR A 212 -7.57 2.67 -25.18
CA THR A 212 -7.26 1.33 -25.71
C THR A 212 -8.00 0.98 -27.00
N ASP A 213 -9.09 1.67 -27.32
CA ASP A 213 -9.86 1.45 -28.56
C ASP A 213 -9.28 2.24 -29.76
N ASP A 214 -8.45 3.26 -29.48
CA ASP A 214 -7.82 4.14 -30.46
C ASP A 214 -6.39 3.70 -30.88
N GLU A 215 -5.86 2.58 -30.33
CA GLU A 215 -4.57 1.94 -30.70
C GLU A 215 -4.77 0.66 -31.54
#